data_AF-A0A3N5ZDF3-F1
#
_entry.id   AF-A0A3N5ZDF3-F1
#
_cell.length_a   1.000
_cell.length_b   1.000
_cell.length_c   1.000
_cell.angle_alpha   90.00
_cell.angle_beta   90.00
_cell.angle_gamma   90.00
#
_symmetry.space_group_name_H-M   'P 1'
#
loop_
_entity.id
_entity.type
_entity.pdbx_description
1 polymer ?
#
loop_
_entity_poly.entity_id
_entity_poly.type
_entity_poly.pdbx_seq_one_letter_code
_entity_poly.pdbx_strand_id
1 'polypeptide(L)'
;MELKDVRELLDKVDLGLVDVLAERQRLVHEIARLKADESGAVRDLQREEDVLTGVVARSRAAGIDPFFMTRLFREILEQSRRSQEAARTPQRPSGGVQFRVGYQGTEGAYSDLAARRHFGPRGADVSYRGYDTFEEMLEKVQNGELDYAVLPLENTTSGSVTAAYDLLARMDLALVGEEIQEVDHCLLALEEVPLSRIRRIYSHPVALSQCGRFLASLSGCHVEAFTDTAMAARRVRDEQDLSQAAIASEEAARLYGLTVLKRSVQDQPENYTRMVVVAREAVAFDLAIPCKTSLMFATRHEEGALVRCLSVLADRHLSMTKLESRPRPRNPWEYLFYVDFEGNLSDPNVADAVRAMSARASFLRVLGSFPARTGIEGRPADPRPQVSSSPSPDVAAPKPPSASLEKKPFTLASRSHRPDDTIIRVAGVELGGLRPVIIAGPCSVES
;
A
#
# COMPACT_ATOMS: atom_id res chain seq x y z
N MET A 1 21.51 16.27 -40.22
CA MET A 1 21.12 16.89 -38.95
C MET A 1 22.20 16.54 -37.96
N GLU A 2 22.92 17.53 -37.46
CA GLU A 2 23.97 17.30 -36.46
C GLU A 2 23.34 17.02 -35.10
N LEU A 3 24.08 16.40 -34.18
CA LEU A 3 23.59 16.07 -32.83
C LEU A 3 22.99 17.29 -32.11
N LYS A 4 23.59 18.47 -32.32
CA LYS A 4 23.14 19.73 -31.73
C LYS A 4 21.74 20.14 -32.25
N ASP A 5 21.52 20.05 -33.56
CA ASP A 5 20.23 20.40 -34.17
C ASP A 5 19.12 19.47 -33.67
N VAL A 6 19.43 18.17 -33.47
CA VAL A 6 18.47 17.20 -32.92
C VAL A 6 18.10 17.56 -31.48
N ARG A 7 19.08 17.95 -30.66
CA ARG A 7 18.84 18.34 -29.25
C ARG A 7 17.98 19.59 -29.15
N GLU A 8 18.24 20.62 -29.97
CA GLU A 8 17.43 21.84 -29.98
C GLU A 8 15.97 21.55 -30.40
N LEU A 9 15.76 20.63 -31.34
CA LEU A 9 14.41 20.18 -31.70
C LEU A 9 13.74 19.39 -30.58
N LEU A 10 14.49 18.55 -29.85
CA LEU A 10 13.99 17.80 -28.71
C LEU A 10 13.58 18.73 -27.56
N ASP A 11 14.44 19.69 -27.20
CA ASP A 11 14.16 20.70 -26.17
C ASP A 11 12.86 21.47 -26.47
N LYS A 12 12.61 21.79 -27.75
CA LYS A 12 11.37 22.45 -28.19
C LYS A 12 10.14 21.55 -27.99
N VAL A 13 10.26 20.25 -28.24
CA VAL A 13 9.18 19.28 -27.98
C VAL A 13 8.92 19.18 -26.48
N ASP A 14 9.98 19.08 -25.67
CA ASP A 14 9.88 18.94 -24.22
C ASP A 14 9.22 20.16 -23.57
N LEU A 15 9.56 21.37 -24.01
CA LEU A 15 8.88 22.59 -23.57
C LEU A 15 7.40 22.61 -24.01
N GLY A 16 7.10 22.15 -25.23
CA GLY A 16 5.73 22.03 -25.71
C GLY A 16 4.88 21.04 -24.90
N LEU A 17 5.49 19.97 -24.35
CA LEU A 17 4.79 19.06 -23.44
C LEU A 17 4.36 19.76 -22.16
N VAL A 18 5.20 20.65 -21.61
CA VAL A 18 4.87 21.44 -20.42
C VAL A 18 3.67 22.34 -20.70
N ASP A 19 3.66 23.04 -21.83
CA ASP A 19 2.56 23.93 -22.22
C ASP A 19 1.22 23.17 -22.37
N VAL A 20 1.26 21.99 -23.01
CA VAL A 20 0.09 21.12 -23.17
C VAL A 20 -0.43 20.62 -21.83
N LEU A 21 0.45 20.26 -20.91
CA LEU A 21 0.07 19.83 -19.55
C LEU A 21 -0.52 20.98 -18.74
N ALA A 22 0.03 22.20 -18.86
CA ALA A 22 -0.50 23.40 -18.22
C ALA A 22 -1.92 23.74 -18.72
N GLU A 23 -2.14 23.69 -20.03
CA GLU A 23 -3.47 23.91 -20.62
C GLU A 23 -4.46 22.82 -20.17
N ARG A 24 -4.01 21.55 -20.13
CA ARG A 24 -4.82 20.46 -19.59
C ARG A 24 -5.20 20.71 -18.13
N GLN A 25 -4.27 21.19 -17.30
CA GLN A 25 -4.55 21.53 -15.90
C GLN A 25 -5.59 22.66 -15.78
N ARG A 26 -5.52 23.68 -16.65
CA ARG A 26 -6.54 24.74 -16.72
C ARG A 26 -7.92 24.17 -17.01
N LEU A 27 -8.03 23.29 -18.01
CA LEU A 27 -9.29 22.61 -18.36
C LEU A 27 -9.81 21.72 -17.23
N VAL A 28 -8.93 21.03 -16.49
CA VAL A 28 -9.31 20.25 -15.31
C VAL A 28 -9.90 21.15 -14.22
N HIS A 29 -9.32 22.33 -13.96
CA HIS A 29 -9.87 23.28 -13.00
C HIS A 29 -11.23 23.84 -13.46
N GLU A 30 -11.41 24.04 -14.76
CA GLU A 30 -12.70 24.46 -15.35
C GLU A 30 -13.77 23.37 -15.15
N ILE A 31 -13.44 22.10 -15.42
CA ILE A 31 -14.31 20.95 -15.11
C ILE A 31 -14.64 20.89 -13.62
N ALA A 32 -13.66 21.11 -12.75
CA ALA A 32 -13.84 21.09 -11.30
C ALA A 32 -14.89 22.10 -10.84
N ARG A 33 -14.84 23.32 -11.41
CA ARG A 33 -15.80 24.41 -11.18
C ARG A 33 -17.19 24.04 -11.67
N LEU A 34 -17.32 23.58 -12.91
CA LEU A 34 -18.62 23.16 -13.47
C LEU A 34 -19.26 22.03 -12.66
N LYS A 35 -18.47 21.04 -12.23
CA LYS A 35 -18.97 19.94 -11.39
C LYS A 35 -19.32 20.38 -9.96
N ALA A 36 -18.81 21.52 -9.47
CA ALA A 36 -19.13 22.00 -8.13
C ALA A 36 -20.59 22.49 -8.05
N ASP A 37 -21.09 23.04 -9.16
CA ASP A 37 -22.48 23.50 -9.27
C ASP A 37 -23.48 22.35 -9.44
N GLU A 38 -23.03 21.19 -9.94
CA GLU A 38 -23.88 20.02 -10.24
C GLU A 38 -23.80 18.88 -9.21
N SER A 39 -23.11 19.06 -8.07
CA SER A 39 -22.86 17.99 -7.07
C SER A 39 -22.19 16.72 -7.63
N GLY A 40 -21.50 16.83 -8.78
CA GLY A 40 -20.92 15.69 -9.48
C GLY A 40 -19.68 15.12 -8.77
N ALA A 41 -19.52 13.79 -8.79
CA ALA A 41 -18.37 13.09 -8.22
C ALA A 41 -17.04 13.57 -8.83
N VAL A 42 -16.02 13.73 -7.97
CA VAL A 42 -14.68 14.14 -8.41
C VAL A 42 -14.06 13.08 -9.32
N ARG A 43 -14.19 11.81 -8.93
CA ARG A 43 -13.68 10.68 -9.68
C ARG A 43 -14.76 10.09 -10.59
N ASP A 44 -14.40 9.89 -11.85
CA ASP A 44 -15.25 9.22 -12.85
C ASP A 44 -14.43 8.08 -13.46
N LEU A 45 -14.73 6.86 -13.01
CA LEU A 45 -13.98 5.65 -13.39
C LEU A 45 -14.12 5.33 -14.87
N GLN A 46 -15.34 5.48 -15.42
CA GLN A 46 -15.58 5.23 -16.84
C GLN A 46 -14.78 6.21 -17.69
N ARG A 47 -14.78 7.49 -17.29
CA ARG A 47 -14.02 8.50 -17.99
C ARG A 47 -12.51 8.26 -17.93
N GLU A 48 -11.98 7.82 -16.78
CA GLU A 48 -10.57 7.43 -16.64
C GLU A 48 -10.22 6.27 -17.59
N GLU A 49 -11.06 5.23 -17.64
CA GLU A 49 -10.88 4.07 -18.52
C GLU A 49 -10.94 4.44 -20.01
N ASP A 50 -11.88 5.31 -20.39
CA ASP A 50 -12.00 5.82 -21.76
C ASP A 50 -10.74 6.58 -22.18
N VAL A 51 -10.19 7.42 -21.29
CA VAL A 51 -8.95 8.16 -21.53
C VAL A 51 -7.78 7.19 -21.72
N LEU A 52 -7.61 6.21 -20.83
CA LEU A 52 -6.51 5.24 -20.93
C LEU A 52 -6.62 4.38 -22.20
N THR A 53 -7.83 3.95 -22.56
CA THR A 53 -8.09 3.19 -23.79
C THR A 53 -7.74 4.02 -25.03
N GLY A 54 -8.14 5.29 -25.06
CA GLY A 54 -7.77 6.24 -26.12
C GLY A 54 -6.26 6.45 -26.23
N VAL A 55 -5.58 6.55 -25.09
CA VAL A 55 -4.11 6.68 -25.02
C VAL A 55 -3.43 5.44 -25.56
N VAL A 56 -3.85 4.23 -25.17
CA VAL A 56 -3.29 2.97 -25.67
C VAL A 56 -3.42 2.87 -27.19
N ALA A 57 -4.60 3.19 -27.74
CA ALA A 57 -4.83 3.16 -29.18
C ALA A 57 -3.91 4.13 -29.94
N ARG A 58 -3.79 5.37 -29.46
CA ARG A 58 -2.90 6.38 -30.06
C ARG A 58 -1.42 6.04 -29.90
N SER A 59 -1.02 5.47 -28.76
CA SER A 59 0.37 5.06 -28.50
C SER A 59 0.83 4.00 -29.49
N ARG A 60 -0.01 2.98 -29.73
CA ARG A 60 0.25 1.95 -30.74
C ARG A 60 0.41 2.55 -32.14
N ALA A 61 -0.48 3.47 -32.53
CA ALA A 61 -0.42 4.13 -33.84
C ALA A 61 0.83 5.01 -34.01
N ALA A 62 1.33 5.60 -32.93
CA ALA A 62 2.52 6.45 -32.91
C ALA A 62 3.84 5.65 -32.74
N GLY A 63 3.79 4.33 -32.56
CA GLY A 63 4.98 3.50 -32.32
C GLY A 63 5.59 3.68 -30.92
N ILE A 64 4.81 4.18 -29.95
CA ILE A 64 5.24 4.37 -28.56
C ILE A 64 4.74 3.17 -27.74
N ASP A 65 5.56 2.69 -26.80
CA ASP A 65 5.17 1.62 -25.88
C ASP A 65 3.87 1.98 -25.11
N PRO A 66 2.78 1.23 -25.31
CA PRO A 66 1.51 1.51 -24.63
C PRO A 66 1.61 1.36 -23.11
N PHE A 67 2.50 0.52 -22.60
CA PHE A 67 2.66 0.34 -21.16
C PHE A 67 3.27 1.58 -20.51
N PHE A 68 4.37 2.10 -21.08
CA PHE A 68 4.94 3.39 -20.69
C PHE A 68 3.90 4.52 -20.71
N MET A 69 3.15 4.65 -21.81
CA MET A 69 2.15 5.72 -21.94
C MET A 69 0.99 5.57 -20.95
N THR A 70 0.56 4.34 -20.66
CA THR A 70 -0.48 4.08 -19.66
C THR A 70 -0.01 4.52 -18.27
N ARG A 71 1.24 4.22 -17.88
CA ARG A 71 1.81 4.68 -16.60
C ARG A 71 1.87 6.20 -16.51
N LEU A 72 2.34 6.87 -17.56
CA LEU A 72 2.39 8.33 -17.62
C LEU A 72 1.00 8.96 -17.47
N PHE A 73 0.01 8.46 -18.21
CA PHE A 73 -1.35 9.00 -18.14
C PHE A 73 -2.06 8.69 -16.83
N ARG A 74 -1.77 7.56 -16.17
CA ARG A 74 -2.25 7.29 -14.81
C ARG A 74 -1.73 8.36 -13.83
N GLU A 75 -0.46 8.74 -13.91
CA GLU A 75 0.08 9.81 -13.06
C GLU A 75 -0.56 11.17 -13.38
N ILE A 76 -0.75 11.50 -14.66
CA ILE A 76 -1.44 12.75 -15.06
C ILE A 76 -2.88 12.80 -14.54
N LEU A 77 -3.63 11.70 -14.65
CA LEU A 77 -5.00 11.59 -14.14
C LEU A 77 -5.03 11.73 -12.61
N GLU A 78 -4.11 11.06 -11.92
CA GLU A 78 -3.97 11.14 -10.47
C GLU A 78 -3.68 12.56 -9.99
N GLN A 79 -2.77 13.30 -10.64
CA GLN A 79 -2.52 14.72 -10.35
C GLN A 79 -3.76 15.60 -10.59
N SER A 80 -4.54 15.29 -11.62
CA SER A 80 -5.79 16.00 -11.94
C SER A 80 -6.83 15.81 -10.84
N ARG A 81 -6.93 14.59 -10.32
CA ARG A 81 -7.86 14.21 -9.26
C ARG A 81 -7.45 14.89 -7.94
N ARG A 82 -6.17 14.86 -7.59
CA ARG A 82 -5.62 15.55 -6.41
C ARG A 82 -5.90 17.04 -6.42
N SER A 83 -5.71 17.69 -7.57
CA SER A 83 -5.97 19.13 -7.72
C SER A 83 -7.46 19.47 -7.49
N GLN A 84 -8.37 18.63 -8.01
CA GLN A 84 -9.81 18.79 -7.81
C GLN A 84 -10.24 18.54 -6.36
N GLU A 85 -9.70 17.50 -5.71
CA GLU A 85 -9.96 17.23 -4.29
C GLU A 85 -9.45 18.36 -3.40
N ALA A 86 -8.26 18.88 -3.67
CA ALA A 86 -7.69 20.00 -2.94
C ALA A 86 -8.54 21.28 -3.05
N ALA A 87 -9.17 21.51 -4.20
CA ALA A 87 -10.08 22.65 -4.40
C ALA A 87 -11.41 22.50 -3.64
N ARG A 88 -11.85 21.27 -3.35
CA ARG A 88 -13.10 20.97 -2.62
C ARG A 88 -12.91 20.71 -1.13
N THR A 89 -11.68 20.48 -0.70
CA THR A 89 -11.36 20.30 0.72
C THR A 89 -11.30 21.67 1.38
N PRO A 90 -11.94 21.89 2.55
CA PRO A 90 -11.85 23.16 3.26
C PRO A 90 -10.38 23.53 3.53
N GLN A 91 -9.89 24.61 2.93
CA GLN A 91 -8.56 25.12 3.25
C GLN A 91 -8.61 25.79 4.62
N ARG A 92 -7.61 25.54 5.47
CA ARG A 92 -7.30 26.46 6.57
C ARG A 92 -7.04 27.85 5.97
N PRO A 93 -7.45 28.95 6.64
CA PRO A 93 -7.32 30.29 6.10
C PRO A 93 -5.92 30.54 5.53
N SER A 94 -5.88 30.99 4.29
CA SER A 94 -4.69 31.32 3.52
C SER A 94 -3.93 32.47 4.19
N GLY A 95 -3.09 32.12 5.16
CA GLY A 95 -2.25 33.04 5.91
C GLY A 95 -0.81 32.55 5.95
N GLY A 96 -0.20 32.27 4.79
CA GLY A 96 1.24 31.94 4.71
C GLY A 96 1.73 30.79 5.61
N VAL A 97 0.83 29.90 6.07
CA VAL A 97 1.18 28.87 7.04
C VAL A 97 1.86 27.73 6.29
N GLN A 98 3.15 27.58 6.52
CA GLN A 98 3.91 26.42 6.11
C GLN A 98 3.35 25.17 6.82
N PHE A 99 2.91 24.16 6.07
CA PHE A 99 2.51 22.88 6.68
C PHE A 99 3.74 22.16 7.21
N ARG A 100 3.71 21.72 8.48
CA ARG A 100 4.79 20.92 9.06
C ARG A 100 4.39 19.45 9.02
N VAL A 101 5.09 18.67 8.21
CA VAL A 101 4.79 17.26 7.95
C VAL A 101 5.91 16.37 8.47
N GLY A 102 5.58 15.47 9.39
CA GLY A 102 6.49 14.43 9.88
C GLY A 102 6.40 13.15 9.07
N TYR A 103 7.53 12.44 8.97
CA TYR A 103 7.59 11.06 8.51
C TYR A 103 8.67 10.31 9.32
N GLN A 104 8.61 8.98 9.35
CA GLN A 104 9.65 8.18 9.99
C GLN A 104 10.78 7.88 9.01
N GLY A 105 12.02 8.02 9.47
CA GLY A 105 13.25 7.78 8.73
C GLY A 105 13.92 9.06 8.18
N THR A 106 14.90 8.86 7.32
CA THR A 106 15.71 9.93 6.72
C THR A 106 15.13 10.42 5.38
N GLU A 107 15.49 11.63 4.95
CA GLU A 107 15.18 12.14 3.60
C GLU A 107 15.54 11.12 2.50
N GLY A 108 14.65 10.91 1.53
CA GLY A 108 14.75 9.87 0.51
C GLY A 108 14.16 8.50 0.91
N ALA A 109 13.76 8.31 2.18
CA ALA A 109 13.03 7.11 2.59
C ALA A 109 11.62 7.07 1.96
N TYR A 110 11.03 5.88 1.83
CA TYR A 110 9.71 5.75 1.20
C TYR A 110 8.61 6.58 1.88
N SER A 111 8.68 6.79 3.20
CA SER A 111 7.75 7.66 3.94
C SER A 111 7.89 9.14 3.55
N ASP A 112 9.12 9.61 3.29
CA ASP A 112 9.39 10.95 2.77
C ASP A 112 8.80 11.12 1.36
N LEU A 113 9.04 10.14 0.48
CA LEU A 113 8.49 10.15 -0.87
C LEU A 113 6.95 10.19 -0.87
N ALA A 114 6.32 9.40 0.00
CA ALA A 114 4.88 9.41 0.17
C ALA A 114 4.36 10.75 0.71
N ALA A 115 5.07 11.37 1.67
CA ALA A 115 4.73 12.69 2.19
C ALA A 115 4.80 13.76 1.09
N ARG A 116 5.91 13.83 0.36
CA ARG A 116 6.09 14.79 -0.73
C ARG A 116 5.06 14.59 -1.83
N ARG A 117 4.75 13.34 -2.17
CA ARG A 117 3.71 13.00 -3.14
C ARG A 117 2.34 13.48 -2.68
N HIS A 118 1.97 13.24 -1.42
CA HIS A 118 0.66 13.63 -0.88
C HIS A 118 0.48 15.16 -0.79
N PHE A 119 1.51 15.88 -0.33
CA PHE A 119 1.42 17.32 -0.04
C PHE A 119 1.92 18.22 -1.18
N GLY A 120 2.69 17.69 -2.14
CA GLY A 120 3.23 18.43 -3.29
C GLY A 120 2.21 19.20 -4.14
N PRO A 121 1.00 18.66 -4.42
CA PRO A 121 0.01 19.36 -5.24
C PRO A 121 -0.60 20.62 -4.60
N ARG A 122 -0.34 20.90 -3.32
CA ARG A 122 -1.08 21.93 -2.58
C ARG A 122 -0.65 23.38 -2.87
N GLY A 123 0.41 23.62 -3.64
CA GLY A 123 0.94 24.97 -3.88
C GLY A 123 1.29 25.75 -2.60
N ALA A 124 1.29 25.06 -1.46
CA ALA A 124 1.55 25.58 -0.13
C ALA A 124 3.02 25.30 0.20
N ASP A 125 3.63 26.18 0.99
CA ASP A 125 4.93 25.91 1.57
C ASP A 125 4.79 24.73 2.55
N VAL A 126 5.62 23.70 2.40
CA VAL A 126 5.58 22.49 3.23
C VAL A 126 6.99 22.22 3.72
N SER A 127 7.16 22.15 5.04
CA SER A 127 8.38 21.63 5.66
C SER A 127 8.19 20.15 5.99
N TYR A 128 9.15 19.34 5.55
CA TYR A 128 9.20 17.92 5.83
C TYR A 128 10.27 17.65 6.88
N ARG A 129 9.95 16.81 7.86
CA ARG A 129 10.90 16.42 8.92
C ARG A 129 10.85 14.93 9.19
N GLY A 130 12.03 14.30 9.09
CA GLY A 130 12.25 12.92 9.49
C GLY A 130 12.35 12.75 11.01
N TYR A 131 11.86 11.62 11.51
CA TYR A 131 11.91 11.22 12.91
C TYR A 131 12.38 9.77 13.04
N ASP A 132 13.01 9.43 14.15
CA ASP A 132 13.56 8.08 14.35
C ASP A 132 12.45 7.05 14.64
N THR A 133 11.41 7.46 15.38
CA THR A 133 10.33 6.57 15.81
C THR A 133 8.95 7.13 15.45
N PHE A 134 7.98 6.23 15.25
CA PHE A 134 6.57 6.61 15.06
C PHE A 134 6.00 7.33 16.28
N GLU A 135 6.39 6.92 17.49
CA GLU A 135 5.87 7.51 18.74
C GLU A 135 6.26 8.97 18.87
N GLU A 136 7.54 9.31 18.71
CA GLU A 136 8.01 10.69 18.75
C GLU A 136 7.29 11.56 17.70
N MET A 137 7.18 11.07 16.46
CA MET A 137 6.51 11.79 15.39
C MET A 137 5.04 12.07 15.71
N LEU A 138 4.30 11.08 16.20
CA LEU A 138 2.87 11.21 16.50
C LEU A 138 2.61 12.06 17.74
N GLU A 139 3.48 12.02 18.75
CA GLU A 139 3.42 12.95 19.89
C GLU A 139 3.55 14.42 19.44
N LYS A 140 4.42 14.69 18.46
CA LYS A 140 4.58 16.03 17.88
C LYS A 140 3.32 16.50 17.16
N VAL A 141 2.59 15.61 16.49
CA VAL A 141 1.26 15.93 15.91
C VAL A 141 0.25 16.21 17.02
N GLN A 142 0.20 15.36 18.04
CA GLN A 142 -0.74 15.50 19.16
C GLN A 142 -0.55 16.84 19.90
N ASN A 143 0.71 17.27 20.09
CA ASN A 143 1.07 18.52 20.72
C ASN A 143 0.97 19.76 19.80
N GLY A 144 0.65 19.59 18.51
CA GLY A 144 0.54 20.68 17.54
C GLY A 144 1.89 21.25 17.06
N GLU A 145 3.00 20.57 17.33
CA GLU A 145 4.33 20.88 16.77
C GLU A 145 4.45 20.47 15.29
N LEU A 146 3.70 19.44 14.89
CA LEU A 146 3.46 19.06 13.50
C LEU A 146 1.97 19.22 13.18
N ASP A 147 1.68 19.54 11.92
CA ASP A 147 0.30 19.58 11.42
C ASP A 147 -0.15 18.20 10.96
N TYR A 148 0.76 17.44 10.34
CA TYR A 148 0.48 16.11 9.82
C TYR A 148 1.66 15.15 10.05
N ALA A 149 1.35 13.85 10.07
CA ALA A 149 2.34 12.78 9.96
C ALA A 149 1.96 11.77 8.89
N VAL A 150 2.94 11.20 8.20
CA VAL A 150 2.74 10.10 7.25
C VAL A 150 3.21 8.80 7.89
N LEU A 151 2.27 7.86 8.05
CA LEU A 151 2.45 6.63 8.82
C LEU A 151 2.15 5.40 7.95
N PRO A 152 3.07 4.43 7.81
CA PRO A 152 2.78 3.18 7.11
C PRO A 152 1.85 2.30 7.94
N LEU A 153 0.78 1.77 7.33
CA LEU A 153 -0.14 0.84 7.97
C LEU A 153 0.03 -0.60 7.51
N GLU A 154 0.34 -0.82 6.24
CA GLU A 154 0.49 -2.15 5.68
C GLU A 154 1.38 -2.12 4.43
N ASN A 155 2.06 -3.23 4.19
CA ASN A 155 2.83 -3.49 2.97
C ASN A 155 2.35 -4.80 2.34
N THR A 156 2.26 -4.85 1.01
CA THR A 156 1.75 -6.04 0.30
C THR A 156 2.61 -7.28 0.48
N THR A 157 3.91 -7.12 0.75
CA THR A 157 4.85 -8.22 0.95
C THR A 157 5.09 -8.53 2.44
N SER A 158 5.11 -7.52 3.30
CA SER A 158 5.47 -7.66 4.72
C SER A 158 4.29 -7.60 5.70
N GLY A 159 3.07 -7.35 5.21
CA GLY A 159 1.85 -7.33 6.02
C GLY A 159 1.67 -6.03 6.82
N SER A 160 0.88 -6.12 7.88
CA SER A 160 0.48 -4.98 8.72
C SER A 160 1.63 -4.46 9.60
N VAL A 161 1.78 -3.13 9.65
CA VAL A 161 2.76 -2.45 10.51
C VAL A 161 2.20 -2.34 11.92
N THR A 162 2.44 -3.39 12.71
CA THR A 162 1.91 -3.55 14.07
C THR A 162 2.11 -2.31 14.96
N ALA A 163 3.32 -1.74 14.99
CA ALA A 163 3.63 -0.60 15.84
C ALA A 163 2.76 0.64 15.54
N ALA A 164 2.36 0.83 14.27
CA ALA A 164 1.48 1.91 13.87
C ALA A 164 0.06 1.73 14.45
N TYR A 165 -0.50 0.52 14.40
CA TYR A 165 -1.80 0.21 15.01
C TYR A 165 -1.78 0.39 16.52
N ASP A 166 -0.74 -0.10 17.20
CA ASP A 166 -0.64 0.00 18.65
C ASP A 166 -0.51 1.45 19.13
N LEU A 167 0.09 2.33 18.32
CA LEU A 167 0.13 3.77 18.55
C LEU A 167 -1.21 4.44 18.30
N LEU A 168 -1.84 4.15 17.15
CA LEU A 168 -3.17 4.66 16.85
C LEU A 168 -4.16 4.27 17.95
N ALA A 169 -4.11 3.06 18.50
CA ALA A 169 -4.99 2.61 19.58
C ALA A 169 -4.97 3.50 20.84
N ARG A 170 -3.80 4.06 21.19
CA ARG A 170 -3.59 4.79 22.45
C ARG A 170 -3.58 6.31 22.30
N MET A 171 -3.35 6.81 21.09
CA MET A 171 -3.32 8.24 20.79
C MET A 171 -4.68 8.72 20.29
N ASP A 172 -5.01 9.98 20.60
CA ASP A 172 -6.22 10.64 20.10
C ASP A 172 -5.85 11.46 18.87
N LEU A 173 -5.79 10.78 17.74
CA LEU A 173 -5.38 11.30 16.44
C LEU A 173 -6.36 10.80 15.38
N ALA A 174 -6.50 11.58 14.30
CA ALA A 174 -7.40 11.29 13.21
C ALA A 174 -6.66 10.97 11.92
N LEU A 175 -7.17 10.00 11.16
CA LEU A 175 -6.75 9.71 9.79
C LEU A 175 -7.49 10.65 8.83
N VAL A 176 -6.74 11.40 8.03
CA VAL A 176 -7.26 12.46 7.14
C VAL A 176 -6.83 12.27 5.69
N GLY A 177 -6.11 11.20 5.38
CA GLY A 177 -5.66 10.88 4.03
C GLY A 177 -5.03 9.50 3.96
N GLU A 178 -4.85 9.00 2.74
CA GLU A 178 -3.97 7.85 2.46
C GLU A 178 -3.13 8.12 1.21
N GLU A 179 -2.05 7.35 1.06
CA GLU A 179 -1.15 7.35 -0.10
C GLU A 179 -0.63 5.94 -0.34
N ILE A 180 -0.49 5.54 -1.61
CA ILE A 180 0.06 4.23 -1.98
C ILE A 180 1.45 4.45 -2.56
N GLN A 181 2.45 4.01 -1.79
CA GLN A 181 3.84 4.14 -2.15
C GLN A 181 4.35 2.84 -2.75
N GLU A 182 4.70 2.86 -4.03
CA GLU A 182 5.44 1.77 -4.67
C GLU A 182 6.83 1.65 -4.06
N VAL A 183 7.25 0.42 -3.79
CA VAL A 183 8.54 0.07 -3.20
C VAL A 183 9.36 -0.68 -4.24
N ASP A 184 10.23 0.06 -4.94
CA ASP A 184 11.16 -0.50 -5.91
C ASP A 184 12.60 -0.39 -5.39
N HIS A 185 13.13 -1.52 -4.92
CA HIS A 185 14.46 -1.57 -4.32
C HIS A 185 15.52 -1.61 -5.40
N CYS A 186 16.50 -0.72 -5.28
CA CYS A 186 17.67 -0.64 -6.12
C CYS A 186 18.94 -0.96 -5.31
N LEU A 187 19.91 -1.63 -5.94
CA LEU A 187 21.26 -1.71 -5.41
C LEU A 187 22.03 -0.45 -5.82
N LEU A 188 22.48 0.30 -4.82
CA LEU A 188 23.16 1.58 -4.96
C LEU A 188 24.61 1.45 -4.51
N ALA A 189 25.54 2.08 -5.23
CA ALA A 189 26.93 2.18 -4.86
C ALA A 189 27.48 3.58 -5.15
N LEU A 190 28.69 3.87 -4.68
CA LEU A 190 29.32 5.17 -4.88
C LEU A 190 29.47 5.51 -6.38
N GLU A 191 29.91 4.54 -7.17
CA GLU A 191 30.10 4.65 -8.62
C GLU A 191 29.77 3.32 -9.32
N GLU A 192 29.90 3.27 -10.64
CA GLU A 192 29.72 2.05 -11.41
C GLU A 192 30.85 1.05 -11.11
N VAL A 193 30.56 0.06 -10.27
CA VAL A 193 31.49 -1.01 -9.90
C VAL A 193 30.92 -2.40 -10.23
N PRO A 194 31.75 -3.37 -10.66
CA PRO A 194 31.29 -4.74 -10.84
C PRO A 194 30.73 -5.32 -9.54
N LEU A 195 29.59 -6.03 -9.61
CA LEU A 195 28.96 -6.66 -8.44
C LEU A 195 29.92 -7.58 -7.66
N SER A 196 30.90 -8.19 -8.33
CA SER A 196 31.92 -9.05 -7.72
C SER A 196 32.89 -8.31 -6.78
N ARG A 197 32.93 -6.97 -6.83
CA ARG A 197 33.73 -6.12 -5.92
C ARG A 197 32.96 -5.70 -4.67
N ILE A 198 31.64 -5.86 -4.64
CA ILE A 198 30.84 -5.57 -3.45
C ILE A 198 31.14 -6.60 -2.37
N ARG A 199 31.40 -6.12 -1.15
CA ARG A 199 31.73 -6.90 0.04
C ARG A 199 30.74 -6.67 1.16
N ARG A 200 30.05 -5.52 1.19
CA ARG A 200 29.05 -5.18 2.21
C ARG A 200 27.82 -4.55 1.58
N ILE A 201 26.63 -4.98 2.01
CA ILE A 201 25.35 -4.40 1.63
C ILE A 201 24.58 -3.97 2.88
N TYR A 202 24.17 -2.71 2.91
CA TYR A 202 23.38 -2.12 3.99
C TYR A 202 21.93 -1.91 3.57
N SER A 203 20.97 -2.20 4.45
CA SER A 203 19.58 -1.73 4.29
C SER A 203 18.76 -1.97 5.56
N HIS A 204 17.51 -1.51 5.55
CA HIS A 204 16.54 -1.84 6.60
C HIS A 204 16.23 -3.36 6.62
N PRO A 205 16.07 -4.01 7.79
CA PRO A 205 15.77 -5.45 7.89
C PRO A 205 14.62 -5.92 6.98
N VAL A 206 13.55 -5.14 6.87
CA VAL A 206 12.41 -5.48 6.01
C VAL A 206 12.81 -5.48 4.54
N ALA A 207 13.57 -4.47 4.07
CA ALA A 207 14.04 -4.41 2.69
C ALA A 207 15.00 -5.56 2.36
N LEU A 208 15.91 -5.91 3.30
CA LEU A 208 16.79 -7.07 3.16
C LEU A 208 16.00 -8.37 3.01
N SER A 209 14.98 -8.56 3.84
CA SER A 209 14.13 -9.77 3.79
C SER A 209 13.34 -9.87 2.47
N GLN A 210 13.04 -8.74 1.83
CA GLN A 210 12.34 -8.68 0.55
C GLN A 210 13.28 -8.91 -0.65
N CYS A 211 14.60 -8.92 -0.47
CA CYS A 211 15.59 -9.07 -1.55
C CYS A 211 16.40 -10.38 -1.44
N GLY A 212 15.82 -11.40 -0.80
CA GLY A 212 16.55 -12.61 -0.41
C GLY A 212 17.15 -13.37 -1.59
N ARG A 213 16.42 -13.51 -2.71
CA ARG A 213 16.94 -14.22 -3.90
C ARG A 213 18.09 -13.47 -4.55
N PHE A 214 17.99 -12.15 -4.64
CA PHE A 214 19.06 -11.32 -5.18
C PHE A 214 20.31 -11.39 -4.29
N LEU A 215 20.15 -11.21 -2.98
CA LEU A 215 21.26 -11.28 -2.03
C LEU A 215 21.94 -12.64 -2.04
N ALA A 216 21.18 -13.74 -2.13
CA ALA A 216 21.72 -15.10 -2.23
C ALA A 216 22.51 -15.35 -3.54
N SER A 217 22.29 -14.55 -4.58
CA SER A 217 23.05 -14.66 -5.84
C SER A 217 24.45 -14.04 -5.75
N LEU A 218 24.74 -13.26 -4.71
CA LEU A 218 26.03 -12.60 -4.52
C LEU A 218 26.96 -13.47 -3.66
N SER A 219 28.17 -13.73 -4.14
CA SER A 219 29.19 -14.46 -3.40
C SER A 219 30.16 -13.51 -2.70
N GLY A 220 30.54 -13.84 -1.45
CA GLY A 220 31.53 -13.05 -0.70
C GLY A 220 31.06 -11.66 -0.24
N CYS A 221 29.74 -11.46 -0.15
CA CYS A 221 29.14 -10.23 0.37
C CYS A 221 28.53 -10.46 1.76
N HIS A 222 28.79 -9.55 2.70
CA HIS A 222 28.14 -9.51 3.99
C HIS A 222 26.93 -8.57 3.94
N VAL A 223 25.81 -8.99 4.50
CA VAL A 223 24.58 -8.19 4.56
C VAL A 223 24.42 -7.67 5.98
N GLU A 224 24.33 -6.36 6.14
CA GLU A 224 24.24 -5.67 7.43
C GLU A 224 22.93 -4.89 7.54
N ALA A 225 22.19 -5.15 8.61
CA ALA A 225 20.97 -4.42 8.92
C ALA A 225 21.29 -2.99 9.38
N PHE A 226 20.49 -2.04 8.92
CA PHE A 226 20.63 -0.63 9.24
C PHE A 226 19.28 0.01 9.59
N THR A 227 19.31 1.22 10.16
CA THR A 227 18.12 1.87 10.74
C THR A 227 17.02 2.15 9.73
N ASP A 228 17.37 2.63 8.53
CA ASP A 228 16.44 2.81 7.42
C ASP A 228 17.17 2.70 6.07
N THR A 229 16.42 2.55 4.97
CA THR A 229 16.98 2.34 3.63
C THR A 229 17.74 3.57 3.09
N ALA A 230 17.25 4.78 3.35
CA ALA A 230 17.87 6.01 2.89
C ALA A 230 19.13 6.35 3.71
N MET A 231 19.13 6.05 5.01
CA MET A 231 20.30 6.16 5.87
C MET A 231 21.39 5.17 5.45
N ALA A 232 21.01 3.97 4.99
CA ALA A 232 21.97 3.01 4.41
C ALA A 232 22.62 3.59 3.14
N ALA A 233 21.85 4.22 2.26
CA ALA A 233 22.39 4.93 1.09
C ALA A 233 23.31 6.09 1.51
N ARG A 234 22.87 6.92 2.46
CA ARG A 234 23.67 8.01 3.01
C ARG A 234 25.00 7.51 3.59
N ARG A 235 25.00 6.36 4.27
CA ARG A 235 26.22 5.74 4.82
C ARG A 235 27.21 5.40 3.72
N VAL A 236 26.78 4.75 2.64
CA VAL A 236 27.64 4.42 1.49
C VAL A 236 28.25 5.68 0.90
N ARG A 237 27.47 6.76 0.79
CA ARG A 237 27.98 8.08 0.39
C ARG A 237 29.02 8.59 1.39
N ASP A 238 28.74 8.57 2.70
CA ASP A 238 29.62 9.19 3.70
C ASP A 238 30.94 8.44 3.90
N GLU A 239 30.93 7.12 3.75
CA GLU A 239 32.14 6.28 3.92
C GLU A 239 33.05 6.25 2.68
N GLN A 240 32.53 6.59 1.50
CA GLN A 240 33.30 6.65 0.24
C GLN A 240 34.06 5.35 -0.10
N ASP A 241 33.53 4.19 0.32
CA ASP A 241 34.15 2.87 0.11
C ASP A 241 33.50 2.15 -1.08
N LEU A 242 34.29 1.90 -2.13
CA LEU A 242 33.86 1.24 -3.37
C LEU A 242 33.43 -0.23 -3.20
N SER A 243 33.75 -0.84 -2.05
CA SER A 243 33.32 -2.20 -1.72
C SER A 243 31.94 -2.26 -1.06
N GLN A 244 31.31 -1.11 -0.83
CA GLN A 244 30.02 -1.02 -0.15
C GLN A 244 28.89 -0.68 -1.11
N ALA A 245 27.72 -1.20 -0.80
CA ALA A 245 26.48 -0.87 -1.48
C ALA A 245 25.32 -0.77 -0.48
N ALA A 246 24.23 -0.14 -0.90
CA ALA A 246 22.99 -0.05 -0.15
C ALA A 246 21.82 -0.56 -0.99
N ILE A 247 20.84 -1.17 -0.35
CA ILE A 247 19.53 -1.40 -0.97
C ILE A 247 18.59 -0.28 -0.53
N ALA A 248 18.15 0.57 -1.46
CA ALA A 248 17.26 1.68 -1.20
C ALA A 248 16.45 2.09 -2.44
N SER A 249 15.66 3.17 -2.35
CA SER A 249 14.93 3.71 -3.49
C SER A 249 15.88 4.33 -4.52
N GLU A 250 15.48 4.38 -5.79
CA GLU A 250 16.22 5.13 -6.81
C GLU A 250 16.31 6.62 -6.46
N GLU A 251 15.29 7.18 -5.81
CA GLU A 251 15.30 8.58 -5.39
C GLU A 251 16.38 8.85 -4.33
N ALA A 252 16.61 7.92 -3.39
CA ALA A 252 17.74 8.02 -2.47
C ALA A 252 19.09 8.02 -3.21
N ALA A 253 19.20 7.29 -4.32
CA ALA A 253 20.41 7.32 -5.16
C ALA A 253 20.65 8.72 -5.71
N ARG A 254 19.62 9.35 -6.29
CA ARG A 254 19.70 10.72 -6.83
C ARG A 254 20.05 11.73 -5.74
N LEU A 255 19.36 11.65 -4.60
CA LEU A 255 19.55 12.56 -3.46
C LEU A 255 20.98 12.51 -2.91
N TYR A 256 21.55 11.31 -2.81
CA TYR A 256 22.87 11.09 -2.23
C TYR A 256 24.01 11.01 -3.26
N GLY A 257 23.74 11.23 -4.54
CA GLY A 257 24.74 11.19 -5.61
C GLY A 257 25.34 9.80 -5.83
N LEU A 258 24.55 8.75 -5.63
CA LEU A 258 24.96 7.36 -5.80
C LEU A 258 24.55 6.81 -7.17
N THR A 259 25.30 5.81 -7.63
CA THR A 259 25.03 5.09 -8.87
C THR A 259 24.13 3.88 -8.61
N VAL A 260 23.09 3.74 -9.42
CA VAL A 260 22.23 2.55 -9.43
C VAL A 260 22.92 1.43 -10.21
N LEU A 261 23.43 0.42 -9.50
CA LEU A 261 24.05 -0.75 -10.12
C LEU A 261 23.01 -1.73 -10.68
N LYS A 262 21.87 -1.85 -10.00
CA LYS A 262 20.79 -2.75 -10.40
C LYS A 262 19.44 -2.24 -9.86
N ARG A 263 18.43 -2.24 -10.73
CA ARG A 263 17.03 -1.91 -10.37
C ARG A 263 16.25 -3.17 -10.03
N SER A 264 15.17 -3.00 -9.28
CA SER A 264 14.18 -4.03 -8.96
C SER A 264 14.80 -5.32 -8.39
N VAL A 265 15.56 -5.17 -7.30
CA VAL A 265 16.26 -6.29 -6.63
C VAL A 265 15.37 -7.05 -5.63
N GLN A 266 14.14 -6.60 -5.42
CA GLN A 266 13.12 -7.27 -4.62
C GLN A 266 12.62 -8.58 -5.27
N ASP A 267 12.20 -9.52 -4.43
CA ASP A 267 11.74 -10.85 -4.82
C ASP A 267 10.32 -10.83 -5.44
N GLN A 268 9.51 -9.82 -5.10
CA GLN A 268 8.15 -9.62 -5.60
C GLN A 268 8.05 -8.26 -6.30
N PRO A 269 7.70 -8.21 -7.60
CA PRO A 269 7.56 -6.96 -8.33
C PRO A 269 6.46 -6.04 -7.77
N GLU A 270 5.31 -6.61 -7.40
CA GLU A 270 4.15 -5.87 -6.88
C GLU A 270 4.29 -5.57 -5.38
N ASN A 271 5.18 -4.64 -5.05
CA ASN A 271 5.46 -4.23 -3.67
C ASN A 271 4.96 -2.81 -3.39
N TYR A 272 3.91 -2.70 -2.59
CA TYR A 272 3.27 -1.42 -2.26
C TYR A 272 3.13 -1.27 -0.75
N THR A 273 3.41 -0.08 -0.26
CA THR A 273 3.14 0.31 1.13
C THR A 273 1.99 1.29 1.15
N ARG A 274 0.95 0.97 1.91
CA ARG A 274 -0.13 1.90 2.19
C ARG A 274 0.23 2.77 3.37
N MET A 275 0.29 4.06 3.11
CA MET A 275 0.53 5.12 4.06
C MET A 275 -0.79 5.80 4.41
N VAL A 276 -0.96 6.21 5.65
CA VAL A 276 -2.03 7.11 6.09
C VAL A 276 -1.47 8.44 6.51
N VAL A 277 -2.26 9.49 6.31
CA VAL A 277 -1.98 10.83 6.80
C VAL A 277 -2.73 11.02 8.10
N VAL A 278 -1.98 11.32 9.15
CA VAL A 278 -2.47 11.50 10.51
C VAL A 278 -2.48 12.99 10.84
N ALA A 279 -3.53 13.45 11.49
CA ALA A 279 -3.68 14.81 12.01
C ALA A 279 -4.23 14.77 13.43
N ARG A 280 -4.18 15.90 14.14
CA ARG A 280 -4.76 16.03 15.47
C ARG A 280 -6.29 15.93 15.47
N GLU A 281 -6.92 16.50 14.46
CA GLU A 281 -8.39 16.61 14.38
C GLU A 281 -8.89 15.98 13.08
N ALA A 282 -10.07 15.37 13.16
CA ALA A 282 -10.74 14.79 12.00
C ALA A 282 -11.17 15.88 11.01
N VAL A 283 -11.18 15.53 9.73
CA VAL A 283 -11.60 16.41 8.64
C VAL A 283 -12.85 15.81 8.00
N ALA A 284 -13.89 16.62 7.83
CA ALA A 284 -15.04 16.24 7.04
C ALA A 284 -14.75 16.50 5.55
N PHE A 285 -15.09 15.53 4.71
CA PHE A 285 -14.92 15.62 3.27
C PHE A 285 -16.28 15.73 2.58
N ASP A 286 -16.31 16.49 1.49
CA ASP A 286 -17.46 16.62 0.61
C ASP A 286 -17.91 15.25 0.08
N LEU A 287 -19.23 15.04 -0.05
CA LEU A 287 -19.83 13.77 -0.48
C LEU A 287 -19.41 13.34 -1.90
N ALA A 288 -19.01 14.29 -2.75
CA ALA A 288 -18.52 14.01 -4.08
C ALA A 288 -17.09 13.43 -4.10
N ILE A 289 -16.39 13.40 -2.97
CA ILE A 289 -15.08 12.78 -2.81
C ILE A 289 -15.27 11.34 -2.33
N PRO A 290 -14.90 10.32 -3.13
CA PRO A 290 -14.92 8.95 -2.67
C PRO A 290 -13.98 8.76 -1.48
N CYS A 291 -14.53 8.38 -0.34
CA CYS A 291 -13.78 8.18 0.89
C CYS A 291 -13.76 6.73 1.32
N LYS A 292 -12.78 6.42 2.16
CA LYS A 292 -12.72 5.26 3.01
C LYS A 292 -12.92 5.73 4.45
N THR A 293 -13.62 4.94 5.26
CA THR A 293 -13.75 5.17 6.69
C THR A 293 -13.05 4.06 7.44
N SER A 294 -12.15 4.46 8.36
CA SER A 294 -11.38 3.56 9.22
C SER A 294 -11.95 3.55 10.63
N LEU A 295 -12.20 2.35 11.15
CA LEU A 295 -12.74 2.10 12.47
C LEU A 295 -11.78 1.23 13.28
N MET A 296 -11.80 1.44 14.59
CA MET A 296 -11.24 0.53 15.58
C MET A 296 -12.33 0.15 16.56
N PHE A 297 -12.64 -1.14 16.71
CA PHE A 297 -13.68 -1.58 17.64
C PHE A 297 -13.31 -2.88 18.36
N ALA A 298 -13.96 -3.12 19.49
CA ALA A 298 -13.90 -4.39 20.20
C ALA A 298 -15.31 -4.99 20.28
N THR A 299 -15.38 -6.32 20.35
CA THR A 299 -16.63 -7.04 20.57
C THR A 299 -16.62 -7.73 21.92
N ARG A 300 -17.79 -8.12 22.41
CA ARG A 300 -17.88 -9.07 23.52
C ARG A 300 -17.39 -10.45 23.06
N HIS A 301 -16.92 -11.26 24.01
CA HIS A 301 -16.52 -12.64 23.75
C HIS A 301 -17.77 -13.54 23.75
N GLU A 302 -18.58 -13.39 22.72
CA GLU A 302 -19.84 -14.11 22.53
C GLU A 302 -19.88 -14.69 21.11
N GLU A 303 -20.57 -15.83 20.93
CA GLU A 303 -20.76 -16.44 19.62
C GLU A 303 -21.28 -15.43 18.61
N GLY A 304 -20.64 -15.34 17.44
CA GLY A 304 -21.07 -14.48 16.34
C GLY A 304 -20.98 -12.97 16.59
N ALA A 305 -20.34 -12.50 17.67
CA ALA A 305 -20.29 -11.06 18.00
C ALA A 305 -19.63 -10.22 16.90
N LEU A 306 -18.51 -10.68 16.33
CA LEU A 306 -17.85 -10.04 15.20
C LEU A 306 -18.72 -10.03 13.95
N VAL A 307 -19.32 -11.17 13.62
CA VAL A 307 -20.23 -11.31 12.46
C VAL A 307 -21.37 -10.32 12.58
N ARG A 308 -22.05 -10.25 13.73
CA ARG A 308 -23.14 -9.29 13.96
C ARG A 308 -22.70 -7.83 13.78
N CYS A 309 -21.48 -7.48 14.15
CA CYS A 309 -20.97 -6.12 13.91
C CYS A 309 -20.73 -5.88 12.42
N LEU A 310 -20.04 -6.80 11.73
CA LEU A 310 -19.69 -6.65 10.31
C LEU A 310 -20.90 -6.75 9.37
N SER A 311 -21.92 -7.53 9.73
CA SER A 311 -23.16 -7.64 8.95
C SER A 311 -23.85 -6.29 8.75
N VAL A 312 -23.67 -5.32 9.65
CA VAL A 312 -24.21 -3.96 9.50
C VAL A 312 -23.73 -3.29 8.21
N LEU A 313 -22.46 -3.50 7.84
CA LEU A 313 -21.87 -2.97 6.61
C LEU A 313 -22.46 -3.68 5.39
N ALA A 314 -22.56 -5.01 5.42
CA ALA A 314 -23.12 -5.80 4.34
C ALA A 314 -24.59 -5.45 4.07
N ASP A 315 -25.41 -5.32 5.11
CA ASP A 315 -26.83 -4.94 5.03
C ASP A 315 -27.04 -3.54 4.41
N ARG A 316 -26.00 -2.70 4.39
CA ARG A 316 -25.99 -1.34 3.83
C ARG A 316 -25.16 -1.22 2.55
N HIS A 317 -24.73 -2.34 1.99
CA HIS A 317 -23.90 -2.40 0.78
C HIS A 317 -22.58 -1.62 0.87
N LEU A 318 -22.00 -1.54 2.07
CA LEU A 318 -20.70 -0.89 2.31
C LEU A 318 -19.57 -1.92 2.19
N SER A 319 -18.72 -1.76 1.17
CA SER A 319 -17.65 -2.72 0.89
C SER A 319 -16.49 -2.55 1.86
N MET A 320 -16.17 -3.61 2.59
CA MET A 320 -14.97 -3.66 3.43
C MET A 320 -13.73 -3.83 2.55
N THR A 321 -12.66 -3.11 2.89
CA THR A 321 -11.37 -3.12 2.18
C THR A 321 -10.23 -3.61 3.07
N LYS A 322 -10.43 -3.63 4.40
CA LYS A 322 -9.49 -4.21 5.36
C LYS A 322 -10.21 -4.70 6.61
N LEU A 323 -9.73 -5.82 7.16
CA LEU A 323 -10.04 -6.30 8.49
C LEU A 323 -8.76 -6.87 9.11
N GLU A 324 -8.35 -6.34 10.26
CA GLU A 324 -7.17 -6.78 11.00
C GLU A 324 -7.52 -6.93 12.48
N SER A 325 -7.10 -8.01 13.13
CA SER A 325 -7.26 -8.19 14.58
C SER A 325 -5.93 -8.00 15.29
N ARG A 326 -5.96 -7.32 16.44
CA ARG A 326 -4.78 -7.08 17.29
C ARG A 326 -5.13 -7.38 18.74
N PRO A 327 -4.26 -8.06 19.51
CA PRO A 327 -4.46 -8.21 20.95
C PRO A 327 -4.59 -6.84 21.62
N ARG A 328 -5.58 -6.67 22.49
CA ARG A 328 -5.79 -5.43 23.22
C ARG A 328 -4.69 -5.28 24.29
N PRO A 329 -3.93 -4.17 24.28
CA PRO A 329 -2.90 -3.95 25.31
C PRO A 329 -3.52 -4.01 26.71
N ARG A 330 -2.87 -4.75 27.63
CA ARG A 330 -3.29 -4.94 29.04
C ARG A 330 -4.57 -5.74 29.27
N ASN A 331 -5.19 -6.28 28.22
CA ASN A 331 -6.36 -7.17 28.29
C ASN A 331 -6.06 -8.47 27.53
N PRO A 332 -5.44 -9.48 28.17
CA PRO A 332 -5.14 -10.74 27.52
C PRO A 332 -6.39 -11.37 26.90
N TRP A 333 -6.26 -11.91 25.68
CA TRP A 333 -7.34 -12.60 24.94
C TRP A 333 -8.55 -11.73 24.54
N GLU A 334 -8.47 -10.42 24.76
CA GLU A 334 -9.34 -9.46 24.10
C GLU A 334 -8.67 -8.91 22.85
N TYR A 335 -9.45 -8.62 21.81
CA TYR A 335 -8.94 -8.16 20.52
C TYR A 335 -9.60 -6.83 20.11
N LEU A 336 -8.78 -5.96 19.53
CA LEU A 336 -9.22 -4.81 18.76
C LEU A 336 -9.26 -5.21 17.28
N PHE A 337 -10.36 -4.88 16.62
CA PHE A 337 -10.53 -5.02 15.18
C PHE A 337 -10.38 -3.68 14.51
N TYR A 338 -9.47 -3.59 13.55
CA TYR A 338 -9.32 -2.46 12.65
C TYR A 338 -10.02 -2.79 11.35
N VAL A 339 -10.95 -1.93 10.95
CA VAL A 339 -11.75 -2.12 9.74
C VAL A 339 -11.71 -0.87 8.90
N ASP A 340 -11.43 -1.07 7.62
CA ASP A 340 -11.60 -0.05 6.62
C ASP A 340 -12.72 -0.45 5.67
N PHE A 341 -13.59 0.49 5.31
CA PHE A 341 -14.63 0.27 4.33
C PHE A 341 -14.83 1.50 3.45
N GLU A 342 -15.32 1.28 2.23
CA GLU A 342 -15.68 2.33 1.29
C GLU A 342 -16.90 3.08 1.81
N GLY A 343 -16.77 4.38 2.04
CA GLY A 343 -17.82 5.23 2.60
C GLY A 343 -17.28 6.53 3.18
N ASN A 344 -17.99 7.63 2.94
CA ASN A 344 -17.73 8.94 3.52
C ASN A 344 -18.59 9.12 4.78
N LEU A 345 -17.99 9.49 5.92
CA LEU A 345 -18.74 9.65 7.18
C LEU A 345 -19.79 10.78 7.14
N SER A 346 -19.66 11.73 6.20
CA SER A 346 -20.67 12.76 5.95
C SER A 346 -21.93 12.19 5.29
N ASP A 347 -21.89 10.97 4.74
CA ASP A 347 -23.05 10.28 4.16
C ASP A 347 -23.94 9.74 5.29
N PRO A 348 -25.24 10.08 5.33
CA PRO A 348 -26.17 9.55 6.34
C PRO A 348 -26.19 8.02 6.43
N ASN A 349 -26.09 7.28 5.31
CA ASN A 349 -26.06 5.81 5.31
C ASN A 349 -24.82 5.26 6.05
N VAL A 350 -23.66 5.90 5.84
CA VAL A 350 -22.40 5.54 6.50
C VAL A 350 -22.45 5.91 7.98
N ALA A 351 -22.92 7.12 8.31
CA ALA A 351 -23.08 7.55 9.70
C ALA A 351 -24.03 6.61 10.48
N ASP A 352 -25.13 6.19 9.87
CA ASP A 352 -26.06 5.21 10.44
C ASP A 352 -25.44 3.82 10.60
N ALA A 353 -24.62 3.38 9.64
CA ALA A 353 -23.87 2.13 9.76
C ALA A 353 -22.95 2.15 10.98
N VAL A 354 -22.16 3.23 11.14
CA VAL A 354 -21.24 3.39 12.28
C VAL A 354 -22.00 3.43 13.61
N ARG A 355 -23.12 4.16 13.69
CA ARG A 355 -24.00 4.15 14.89
C ARG A 355 -24.51 2.75 15.21
N ALA A 356 -25.00 2.03 14.21
CA ALA A 356 -25.53 0.68 14.38
C ALA A 356 -24.44 -0.34 14.80
N MET A 357 -23.22 -0.21 14.25
CA MET A 357 -22.06 -0.99 14.70
C MET A 357 -21.70 -0.66 16.14
N SER A 358 -21.66 0.63 16.49
CA SER A 358 -21.31 1.08 17.85
C SER A 358 -22.28 0.56 18.91
N ALA A 359 -23.56 0.38 18.57
CA ALA A 359 -24.55 -0.20 19.48
C ALA A 359 -24.35 -1.71 19.73
N ARG A 360 -23.65 -2.41 18.82
CA ARG A 360 -23.36 -3.86 18.90
C ARG A 360 -21.97 -4.14 19.48
N ALA A 361 -21.02 -3.23 19.25
CA ALA A 361 -19.66 -3.31 19.76
C ALA A 361 -19.60 -3.00 21.27
N SER A 362 -18.61 -3.57 21.97
CA SER A 362 -18.33 -3.18 23.36
C SER A 362 -17.59 -1.84 23.43
N PHE A 363 -16.88 -1.50 22.36
CA PHE A 363 -16.16 -0.25 22.16
C PHE A 363 -16.04 -0.02 20.66
N LEU A 364 -16.22 1.22 20.20
CA LEU A 364 -15.96 1.62 18.81
C LEU A 364 -15.42 3.04 18.80
N ARG A 365 -14.36 3.26 18.03
CA ARG A 365 -13.83 4.58 17.71
C ARG A 365 -13.64 4.70 16.20
N VAL A 366 -14.11 5.80 15.65
CA VAL A 366 -13.81 6.19 14.27
C VAL A 366 -12.41 6.77 14.26
N LEU A 367 -11.50 6.17 13.50
CA LEU A 367 -10.14 6.70 13.33
C LEU A 367 -10.13 7.84 12.31
N GLY A 368 -11.01 7.82 11.32
CA GLY A 368 -11.17 8.91 10.36
C GLY A 368 -11.95 8.50 9.12
N SER A 369 -12.34 9.48 8.33
CA SER A 369 -12.91 9.31 6.99
C SER A 369 -12.11 10.19 6.04
N PHE A 370 -11.57 9.60 4.97
CA PHE A 370 -10.58 10.28 4.14
C PHE A 370 -10.63 9.82 2.68
N PRO A 371 -10.16 10.65 1.73
CA PRO A 371 -10.19 10.34 0.30
C PRO A 371 -9.45 9.04 0.00
N ALA A 372 -10.12 8.10 -0.68
CA ALA A 372 -9.54 6.81 -1.02
C ALA A 372 -8.49 6.95 -2.14
N ARG A 373 -7.41 6.17 -2.05
CA ARG A 373 -6.38 5.96 -3.08
C ARG A 373 -6.32 4.51 -3.52
N THR A 374 -6.71 3.56 -2.67
CA THR A 374 -6.96 2.18 -3.11
C THR A 374 -8.33 2.11 -3.78
N GLY A 375 -8.38 2.20 -5.10
CA GLY A 375 -9.61 1.93 -5.86
C GLY A 375 -9.85 0.44 -6.10
N ILE A 376 -10.90 0.12 -6.87
CA ILE A 376 -11.31 -1.25 -7.26
C ILE A 376 -10.14 -2.06 -7.88
N GLU A 377 -9.18 -1.41 -8.54
CA GLU A 377 -7.98 -2.05 -9.11
C GLU A 377 -6.96 -2.56 -8.07
N GLY A 378 -7.06 -2.14 -6.80
CA GLY A 378 -6.21 -2.65 -5.71
C GLY A 378 -6.72 -3.97 -5.10
N ARG A 379 -7.85 -4.49 -5.58
CA ARG A 379 -8.36 -5.79 -5.17
C ARG A 379 -7.53 -6.87 -5.88
N PRO A 380 -6.96 -7.86 -5.17
CA PRO A 380 -6.55 -9.09 -5.84
C PRO A 380 -7.74 -9.55 -6.69
N ALA A 381 -7.49 -9.89 -7.96
CA ALA A 381 -8.46 -10.64 -8.75
C ALA A 381 -8.96 -11.80 -7.90
N ASP A 382 -10.21 -12.20 -8.12
CA ASP A 382 -10.81 -13.38 -7.49
C ASP A 382 -9.73 -14.46 -7.29
N PRO A 383 -9.40 -14.86 -6.04
CA PRO A 383 -8.27 -15.75 -5.78
C PRO A 383 -8.48 -17.14 -6.40
N ARG A 384 -9.68 -17.40 -6.95
CA ARG A 384 -9.90 -18.54 -7.83
C ARG A 384 -9.13 -18.35 -9.13
N PRO A 385 -8.26 -19.30 -9.52
CA PRO A 385 -7.64 -19.25 -10.83
C PRO A 385 -8.75 -19.12 -11.89
N GLN A 386 -8.70 -18.05 -12.69
CA GLN A 386 -9.53 -17.95 -13.87
C GLN A 386 -9.12 -19.09 -14.80
N VAL A 387 -9.88 -20.18 -14.76
CA VAL A 387 -9.76 -21.25 -15.74
C VAL A 387 -10.15 -20.62 -17.06
N SER A 388 -9.15 -20.32 -17.90
CA SER A 388 -9.38 -19.86 -19.26
C SER A 388 -10.19 -20.94 -19.98
N SER A 389 -11.48 -20.68 -20.19
CA SER A 389 -12.33 -21.50 -21.05
C SER A 389 -11.97 -21.22 -22.50
N SER A 390 -10.83 -21.74 -22.94
CA SER A 390 -10.57 -21.93 -24.36
C SER A 390 -11.49 -23.06 -24.82
N PRO A 391 -12.36 -22.87 -25.82
CA PRO A 391 -13.15 -23.97 -26.36
C PRO A 391 -12.22 -24.88 -27.16
N SER A 392 -11.76 -25.97 -26.55
CA SER A 392 -11.14 -27.08 -27.29
C SER A 392 -12.21 -27.80 -28.11
N PRO A 393 -11.88 -28.28 -29.32
CA PRO A 393 -12.86 -28.87 -30.23
C PRO A 393 -13.46 -30.16 -29.65
N ASP A 394 -14.77 -30.31 -29.86
CA ASP A 394 -15.62 -31.41 -29.42
C ASP A 394 -14.94 -32.78 -29.50
N VAL A 395 -14.53 -33.30 -28.34
CA VAL A 395 -14.43 -34.73 -28.12
C VAL A 395 -15.60 -35.09 -27.22
N ALA A 396 -16.64 -35.65 -27.83
CA ALA A 396 -17.84 -36.10 -27.13
C ALA A 396 -17.46 -37.13 -26.06
N ALA A 397 -17.48 -36.72 -24.80
CA ALA A 397 -17.39 -37.63 -23.67
C ALA A 397 -18.69 -38.46 -23.59
N PRO A 398 -18.62 -39.78 -23.35
CA PRO A 398 -19.81 -40.61 -23.22
C PRO A 398 -20.61 -40.18 -21.99
N LYS A 399 -21.94 -40.02 -22.15
CA LYS A 399 -22.86 -39.70 -21.05
C LYS A 399 -22.75 -40.78 -19.96
N PRO A 400 -22.57 -40.41 -18.67
CA PRO A 400 -22.61 -41.38 -17.60
C PRO A 400 -24.05 -41.89 -17.41
N PRO A 401 -24.23 -43.17 -17.02
CA PRO A 401 -25.55 -43.70 -16.72
C PRO A 401 -26.14 -43.02 -15.48
N SER A 402 -27.45 -42.78 -15.51
CA SER A 402 -28.20 -42.22 -14.40
C SER A 402 -28.25 -43.20 -13.24
N ALA A 403 -27.36 -43.02 -12.26
CA ALA A 403 -27.44 -43.68 -10.96
C ALA A 403 -27.78 -42.62 -9.90
N SER A 404 -28.90 -42.83 -9.22
CA SER A 404 -29.29 -42.11 -8.01
C SER A 404 -28.21 -42.27 -6.93
N LEU A 405 -27.43 -41.22 -6.70
CA LEU A 405 -26.44 -41.22 -5.61
C LEU A 405 -27.13 -40.76 -4.32
N GLU A 406 -27.47 -41.72 -3.47
CA GLU A 406 -27.65 -41.47 -2.04
C GLU A 406 -26.39 -40.83 -1.47
N LYS A 407 -26.54 -39.68 -0.80
CA LYS A 407 -25.44 -39.00 -0.10
C LYS A 407 -24.95 -39.88 1.06
N LYS A 408 -23.86 -40.62 0.86
CA LYS A 408 -23.06 -41.15 1.98
C LYS A 408 -22.13 -40.06 2.50
N PRO A 409 -22.02 -39.88 3.83
CA PRO A 409 -21.11 -38.91 4.42
C PRO A 409 -19.67 -39.37 4.19
N PHE A 410 -18.85 -38.53 3.56
CA PHE A 410 -17.41 -38.75 3.49
C PHE A 410 -16.80 -38.37 4.83
N THR A 411 -16.34 -39.36 5.59
CA THR A 411 -15.51 -39.15 6.78
C THR A 411 -14.07 -38.89 6.34
N LEU A 412 -13.59 -37.66 6.53
CA LEU A 412 -12.18 -37.31 6.36
C LEU A 412 -11.36 -38.07 7.42
N ALA A 413 -10.74 -39.17 6.99
CA ALA A 413 -9.89 -40.08 7.74
C ALA A 413 -10.55 -40.84 8.91
N SER A 414 -10.47 -42.18 8.85
CA SER A 414 -10.85 -43.08 9.93
C SER A 414 -9.83 -44.21 10.05
N ARG A 415 -9.45 -44.60 11.28
CA ARG A 415 -8.59 -45.78 11.55
C ARG A 415 -9.17 -47.09 10.99
N SER A 416 -10.46 -47.11 10.62
CA SER A 416 -11.08 -48.24 9.93
C SER A 416 -10.47 -48.52 8.54
N HIS A 417 -9.88 -47.52 7.88
CA HIS A 417 -9.29 -47.65 6.54
C HIS A 417 -7.77 -47.83 6.56
N ARG A 418 -7.12 -47.45 7.67
CA ARG A 418 -5.71 -47.72 7.92
C ARG A 418 -5.51 -47.87 9.43
N PRO A 419 -5.38 -49.12 9.93
CA PRO A 419 -5.24 -49.36 11.36
C PRO A 419 -3.84 -48.99 11.87
N ASP A 420 -2.83 -49.10 11.01
CA ASP A 420 -1.44 -48.82 11.33
C ASP A 420 -1.11 -47.32 11.29
N ASP A 421 -0.30 -46.88 12.24
CA ASP A 421 0.17 -45.50 12.28
C ASP A 421 1.06 -45.19 11.06
N THR A 422 0.97 -43.95 10.57
CA THR A 422 1.84 -43.48 9.48
C THR A 422 3.17 -43.03 10.08
N ILE A 423 4.22 -43.82 9.85
CA ILE A 423 5.56 -43.55 10.36
C ILE A 423 6.39 -42.84 9.29
N ILE A 424 6.92 -41.65 9.60
CA ILE A 424 7.77 -40.86 8.71
C ILE A 424 9.11 -40.60 9.41
N ARG A 425 10.23 -40.87 8.73
CA ARG A 425 11.57 -40.64 9.27
C ARG A 425 12.23 -39.43 8.61
N VAL A 426 12.58 -38.44 9.42
CA VAL A 426 13.24 -37.20 8.96
C VAL A 426 14.49 -36.95 9.82
N ALA A 427 15.66 -36.91 9.20
CA ALA A 427 16.94 -36.58 9.86
C ALA A 427 17.20 -37.34 11.18
N GLY A 428 16.79 -38.62 11.25
CA GLY A 428 16.96 -39.47 12.45
C GLY A 428 15.82 -39.40 13.47
N VAL A 429 14.78 -38.59 13.23
CA VAL A 429 13.58 -38.49 14.06
C VAL A 429 12.42 -39.24 13.43
N GLU A 430 11.67 -40.00 14.22
CA GLU A 430 10.51 -40.78 13.78
C GLU A 430 9.21 -40.07 14.18
N LEU A 431 8.49 -39.54 13.18
CA LEU A 431 7.19 -38.89 13.32
C LEU A 431 6.07 -39.93 13.18
N GLY A 432 5.07 -39.86 14.06
CA GLY A 432 3.93 -40.79 14.09
C GLY A 432 4.18 -42.07 14.90
N GLY A 433 5.36 -42.24 15.51
CA GLY A 433 5.66 -43.35 16.42
C GLY A 433 5.16 -43.13 17.85
N LEU A 434 5.44 -44.09 18.74
CA LEU A 434 4.98 -44.09 20.14
C LEU A 434 5.65 -43.01 21.02
N ARG A 435 6.72 -42.37 20.54
CA ARG A 435 7.43 -41.33 21.29
C ARG A 435 6.93 -39.96 20.87
N PRO A 436 6.55 -39.08 21.82
CA PRO A 436 6.21 -37.70 21.48
C PRO A 436 7.42 -37.00 20.87
N VAL A 437 7.19 -36.28 19.78
CA VAL A 437 8.20 -35.47 19.09
C VAL A 437 7.80 -34.01 19.20
N ILE A 438 8.73 -33.16 19.62
CA ILE A 438 8.54 -31.71 19.64
C ILE A 438 9.19 -31.16 18.38
N ILE A 439 8.39 -30.46 17.56
CA ILE A 439 8.86 -29.74 16.38
C ILE A 439 8.83 -28.26 16.72
N ALA A 440 9.98 -27.61 16.77
CA ALA A 440 10.09 -26.17 16.98
C ALA A 440 10.50 -25.50 15.67
N GLY A 441 9.64 -24.62 15.16
CA GLY A 441 9.89 -23.79 13.98
C GLY A 441 9.26 -22.40 14.16
N PRO A 442 9.69 -21.38 13.39
CA PRO A 442 9.28 -19.99 13.59
C PRO A 442 7.83 -19.65 13.18
N CYS A 443 7.03 -20.62 12.75
CA CYS A 443 5.65 -20.42 12.31
C CYS A 443 4.72 -21.45 12.97
N SER A 444 4.24 -21.15 14.17
CA SER A 444 3.03 -21.78 14.68
C SER A 444 1.84 -21.03 14.08
N VAL A 445 1.29 -21.59 13.02
CA VAL A 445 -0.03 -21.20 12.50
C VAL A 445 -1.06 -21.75 13.49
N GLU A 446 -1.67 -20.88 14.28
CA GLU A 446 -2.93 -21.20 14.95
C GLU A 446 -4.06 -20.64 14.09
N SER A 447 -4.90 -21.56 13.60
CA SER A 447 -6.16 -21.31 12.89
C SER A 447 -7.24 -20.73 13.78
#